data_AF-A0A845F363-F1
#
_entry.id   AF-A0A845F363-F1
#
_cell.length_a   1.000
_cell.length_b   1.000
_cell.length_c   1.000
_cell.angle_alpha   90.00
_cell.angle_beta   90.00
_cell.angle_gamma   90.00
#
_symmetry.space_group_name_H-M   'P 1'
#
loop_
_entity.id
_entity.type
_entity.pdbx_description
1 polymer ?
#
loop_
_entity_poly.entity_id
_entity_poly.type
_entity_poly.pdbx_seq_one_letter_code
_entity_poly.pdbx_strand_id
1 'polypeptide(L)'
;MNNFKIFLKNLGLIVLFFTLIFLLDSRFKLGVMTSQGFDIYLALIMFLMLLIGFPSLRKDFFNHFVPAKTYSLSYIYISICISAVLAMVMNVIRYVPFWISGEDLIGVGSKQITSFEDFSIVGRYILTVIVGPFNEEFLFRYLSYGGLFLLIKQLPDHPWLRWIHNISDHLFVKKTKEYVIFWVLLTSTWFSLVHGPNLLNFFFYFLSGVVYGVLFLKYGLLASWTAHGSFNLFSNFMGWLLRLISR
;
A
#
# COMPACT_ATOMS: atom_id res chain seq x y z
N MET A 1 20.00 -28.48 -15.65
CA MET A 1 21.20 -27.77 -15.13
C MET A 1 21.04 -26.24 -15.07
N ASN A 2 20.43 -25.57 -16.06
CA ASN A 2 20.23 -24.11 -16.02
C ASN A 2 19.29 -23.63 -14.90
N ASN A 3 18.16 -24.31 -14.67
CA ASN A 3 17.19 -23.90 -13.64
C ASN A 3 17.77 -23.98 -12.22
N PHE A 4 18.66 -24.95 -11.96
CA PHE A 4 19.31 -25.11 -10.65
C PHE A 4 20.34 -24.02 -10.37
N LYS A 5 21.12 -23.59 -11.38
CA LYS A 5 22.05 -22.45 -11.24
C LYS A 5 21.32 -21.14 -11.03
N ILE A 6 20.19 -20.93 -11.72
CA ILE A 6 19.32 -19.76 -11.53
C ILE A 6 18.75 -19.78 -10.11
N PHE A 7 18.27 -20.93 -9.64
CA PHE A 7 17.78 -21.10 -8.28
C PHE A 7 18.86 -20.76 -7.22
N LEU A 8 20.07 -21.31 -7.34
CA LEU A 8 21.16 -21.03 -6.41
C LEU A 8 21.58 -19.55 -6.42
N LYS A 9 21.63 -18.92 -7.60
CA LYS A 9 21.91 -17.48 -7.71
C LYS A 9 20.85 -16.64 -6.99
N ASN A 10 19.57 -16.97 -7.17
CA ASN A 10 18.46 -16.29 -6.53
C ASN A 10 18.49 -16.50 -5.00
N LEU A 11 18.81 -17.72 -4.54
CA LEU A 11 18.96 -18.03 -3.13
C LEU A 11 20.11 -17.22 -2.49
N GLY A 12 21.26 -17.11 -3.17
CA GLY A 12 22.38 -16.30 -2.68
C GLY A 12 22.02 -14.81 -2.55
N LEU A 13 21.27 -14.26 -3.50
CA LEU A 13 20.77 -12.87 -3.42
C LEU A 13 19.79 -12.69 -2.26
N ILE A 14 18.91 -13.65 -2.02
CA ILE A 14 17.97 -13.64 -0.90
C ILE A 14 18.73 -13.64 0.43
N VAL A 15 19.68 -14.56 0.61
CA VAL A 15 20.48 -14.64 1.83
C VAL A 15 21.24 -13.34 2.06
N LEU A 16 21.90 -12.80 1.02
CA LEU A 16 22.60 -11.52 1.11
C LEU A 16 21.66 -10.38 1.52
N PHE A 17 20.45 -10.31 0.95
CA PHE A 17 19.46 -9.30 1.28
C PHE A 17 19.03 -9.38 2.76
N PHE A 18 18.74 -10.58 3.26
CA PHE A 18 18.43 -10.80 4.67
C PHE A 18 19.59 -10.41 5.59
N THR A 19 20.83 -10.80 5.24
CA THR A 19 22.01 -10.43 6.01
C THR A 19 22.19 -8.92 6.04
N LEU A 20 22.00 -8.23 4.92
CA LEU A 20 22.09 -6.77 4.87
C LEU A 20 21.01 -6.10 5.73
N ILE A 21 19.76 -6.56 5.64
CA ILE A 21 18.67 -6.05 6.50
C ILE A 21 19.00 -6.28 7.98
N PHE A 22 19.49 -7.46 8.34
CA PHE A 22 19.87 -7.78 9.72
C PHE A 22 21.00 -6.86 10.21
N LEU A 23 22.03 -6.66 9.40
CA LEU A 23 23.15 -5.77 9.73
C LEU A 23 22.67 -4.32 9.88
N LEU A 24 21.82 -3.84 8.97
CA LEU A 24 21.22 -2.51 9.06
C LEU A 24 20.37 -2.35 10.32
N ASP A 25 19.57 -3.36 10.67
CA ASP A 25 18.74 -3.32 11.89
C ASP A 25 19.60 -3.30 13.15
N SER A 26 20.65 -4.13 13.21
CA SER A 26 21.58 -4.16 14.35
C SER A 26 22.29 -2.82 14.57
N ARG A 27 22.54 -2.06 13.50
CA ARG A 27 23.25 -0.78 13.56
C ARG A 27 22.33 0.42 13.80
N PHE A 28 21.17 0.44 13.14
CA PHE A 28 20.27 1.60 13.10
C PHE A 28 18.98 1.41 13.91
N LYS A 29 18.78 0.24 14.52
CA LYS A 29 17.57 -0.12 15.27
C LYS A 29 16.31 0.19 14.45
N LEU A 30 16.25 -0.37 13.24
CA LEU A 30 15.16 -0.17 12.29
C LEU A 30 13.87 -0.88 12.73
N GLY A 31 13.97 -1.74 13.75
CA GLY A 31 12.89 -2.52 14.35
C GLY A 31 12.54 -3.76 13.54
N VAL A 32 13.40 -4.22 12.62
CA VAL A 32 13.13 -5.41 11.79
C VAL A 32 13.00 -6.67 12.66
N MET A 33 13.83 -6.80 13.69
CA MET A 33 13.80 -7.96 14.59
C MET A 33 12.70 -7.92 15.66
N THR A 34 11.89 -6.87 15.70
CA THR A 34 10.70 -6.83 16.56
C THR A 34 9.62 -7.72 15.96
N SER A 35 8.70 -8.27 16.78
CA SER A 35 7.61 -9.11 16.25
C SER A 35 6.77 -8.39 15.20
N GLN A 36 6.40 -7.12 15.46
CA GLN A 36 5.62 -6.31 14.53
C GLN A 36 6.40 -5.91 13.28
N GLY A 37 7.68 -5.54 13.42
CA GLY A 37 8.52 -5.21 12.28
C GLY A 37 8.76 -6.43 11.40
N PHE A 38 9.05 -7.58 12.00
CA PHE A 38 9.33 -8.81 11.29
C PHE A 38 8.20 -9.18 10.33
N ASP A 39 6.94 -9.14 10.77
CA ASP A 39 5.78 -9.45 9.92
C ASP A 39 5.69 -8.53 8.69
N ILE A 40 5.92 -7.23 8.88
CA ILE A 40 5.85 -6.24 7.81
C ILE A 40 7.03 -6.40 6.85
N TYR A 41 8.25 -6.55 7.35
CA TYR A 41 9.42 -6.77 6.49
C TYR A 41 9.36 -8.13 5.79
N LEU A 42 8.81 -9.17 6.43
CA LEU A 42 8.63 -10.49 5.83
C LEU A 42 7.73 -10.43 4.60
N ALA A 43 6.62 -9.67 4.65
CA ALA A 43 5.73 -9.50 3.49
C ALA A 43 6.48 -8.88 2.29
N LEU A 44 7.29 -7.84 2.53
CA LEU A 44 8.14 -7.23 1.50
C LEU A 44 9.13 -8.25 0.92
N ILE A 45 9.77 -9.05 1.78
CA ILE A 45 10.74 -10.05 1.36
C ILE A 45 10.07 -11.16 0.53
N MET A 46 8.94 -11.71 0.99
CA MET A 46 8.18 -12.71 0.25
C MET A 46 7.80 -12.20 -1.13
N PHE A 47 7.39 -10.94 -1.23
CA PHE A 47 7.12 -10.30 -2.51
C PHE A 47 8.37 -10.24 -3.42
N LEU A 48 9.51 -9.77 -2.90
CA LEU A 48 10.75 -9.70 -3.68
C LEU A 48 11.15 -11.10 -4.18
N MET A 49 10.94 -12.15 -3.36
CA MET A 49 11.14 -13.53 -3.80
C MET A 49 10.21 -13.93 -4.94
N LEU A 50 8.92 -13.57 -4.88
CA LEU A 50 7.97 -13.82 -5.96
C LEU A 50 8.40 -13.14 -7.27
N LEU A 51 8.86 -11.88 -7.21
CA LEU A 51 9.38 -11.19 -8.40
C LEU A 51 10.63 -11.85 -8.97
N ILE A 52 11.53 -12.33 -8.11
CA ILE A 52 12.75 -13.01 -8.53
C ILE A 52 12.43 -14.37 -9.15
N GLY A 53 11.51 -15.12 -8.55
CA GLY A 53 11.14 -16.48 -8.94
C GLY A 53 10.28 -16.56 -10.21
N PHE A 54 9.45 -15.55 -10.49
CA PHE A 54 8.47 -15.59 -11.58
C PHE A 54 8.68 -14.44 -12.58
N PRO A 55 9.42 -14.67 -13.70
CA PRO A 55 9.73 -13.63 -14.68
C PRO A 55 8.50 -12.96 -15.33
N SER A 56 7.41 -13.72 -15.52
CA SER A 56 6.14 -13.21 -16.05
C SER A 56 5.50 -12.20 -15.09
N LEU A 57 5.41 -12.56 -13.81
CA LEU A 57 4.94 -11.67 -12.73
C LEU A 57 5.83 -10.44 -12.64
N ARG A 58 7.15 -10.60 -12.70
CA ARG A 58 8.09 -9.48 -12.69
C ARG A 58 7.87 -8.50 -13.83
N LYS A 59 7.69 -9.00 -15.06
CA LYS A 59 7.43 -8.17 -16.23
C LYS A 59 6.12 -7.39 -16.07
N ASP A 60 5.07 -8.07 -15.61
CA ASP A 60 3.77 -7.45 -15.36
C ASP A 60 3.83 -6.40 -14.24
N PHE A 61 4.53 -6.72 -13.14
CA PHE A 61 4.76 -5.79 -12.03
C PHE A 61 5.44 -4.52 -12.52
N PHE A 62 6.51 -4.62 -13.30
CA PHE A 62 7.19 -3.42 -13.82
C PHE A 62 6.30 -2.57 -14.74
N ASN A 63 5.41 -3.20 -15.52
CA ASN A 63 4.44 -2.47 -16.34
C ASN A 63 3.42 -1.68 -15.49
N HIS A 64 3.10 -2.16 -14.30
CA HIS A 64 2.20 -1.48 -13.36
C HIS A 64 2.92 -0.58 -12.36
N PHE A 65 4.22 -0.79 -12.13
CA PHE A 65 5.01 -0.02 -11.17
C PHE A 65 5.15 1.43 -11.63
N VAL A 66 5.62 1.59 -12.88
CA VAL A 66 5.68 2.84 -13.61
C VAL A 66 5.24 2.54 -15.04
N PRO A 67 3.99 2.85 -15.41
CA PRO A 67 3.53 2.61 -16.77
C PRO A 67 4.40 3.43 -17.74
N ALA A 68 4.95 2.77 -18.76
CA ALA A 68 5.94 3.36 -19.68
C ALA A 68 5.47 4.66 -20.38
N LYS A 69 4.15 4.88 -20.49
CA LYS A 69 3.55 6.07 -21.10
C LYS A 69 3.29 7.21 -20.12
N THR A 70 3.51 6.99 -18.83
CA THR A 70 3.16 7.92 -17.75
C THR A 70 4.32 8.13 -16.79
N TYR A 71 5.59 7.99 -17.22
CA TYR A 71 6.68 8.44 -16.38
C TYR A 71 6.85 9.96 -16.52
N SER A 72 6.41 10.68 -15.49
CA SER A 72 6.71 12.09 -15.31
C SER A 72 6.85 12.36 -13.82
N LEU A 73 7.88 13.12 -13.44
CA LEU A 73 8.06 13.63 -12.08
C LEU A 73 6.81 14.37 -11.58
N SER A 74 6.02 14.97 -12.49
CA SER A 74 4.78 15.65 -12.14
C SER A 74 3.77 14.75 -11.41
N TYR A 75 3.73 13.44 -11.69
CA TYR A 75 2.78 12.54 -11.02
C TYR A 75 3.17 12.21 -9.59
N ILE A 76 4.47 12.19 -9.30
CA ILE A 76 4.98 12.08 -7.93
C ILE A 76 4.55 13.32 -7.15
N TYR A 77 4.76 14.53 -7.70
CA TYR A 77 4.33 15.78 -7.05
C TYR A 77 2.82 15.84 -6.85
N ILE A 78 2.02 15.49 -7.87
CA ILE A 78 0.56 15.46 -7.77
C ILE A 78 0.11 14.50 -6.65
N SER A 79 0.73 13.31 -6.57
CA SER A 79 0.42 12.31 -5.54
C SER A 79 0.72 12.84 -4.13
N ILE A 80 1.87 13.51 -3.95
CA ILE A 80 2.25 14.14 -2.68
C ILE A 80 1.23 15.24 -2.31
N CYS A 81 0.89 16.13 -3.24
CA CYS A 81 -0.04 17.24 -2.99
C CYS A 81 -1.45 16.75 -2.63
N ILE A 82 -1.99 15.78 -3.38
CA ILE A 82 -3.30 15.20 -3.08
C ILE A 82 -3.31 14.58 -1.68
N SER A 83 -2.26 13.82 -1.34
CA SER A 83 -2.15 13.21 -0.01
C SER A 83 -1.96 14.21 1.12
N ALA A 84 -1.26 15.32 0.89
CA ALA A 84 -1.13 16.39 1.88
C ALA A 84 -2.49 17.02 2.18
N VAL A 85 -3.28 17.34 1.14
CA VAL A 85 -4.64 17.86 1.30
C VAL A 85 -5.54 16.84 2.00
N LEU A 86 -5.47 15.57 1.59
CA LEU A 86 -6.25 14.50 2.22
C LEU A 86 -5.90 14.34 3.70
N ALA A 87 -4.61 14.33 4.05
CA ALA A 87 -4.13 14.26 5.42
C ALA A 87 -4.63 15.45 6.25
N MET A 88 -4.58 16.66 5.70
CA MET A 88 -5.12 17.85 6.35
C MET A 88 -6.62 17.71 6.62
N VAL A 89 -7.43 17.36 5.61
CA VAL A 89 -8.88 17.18 5.76
C VAL A 89 -9.21 16.12 6.80
N MET A 90 -8.57 14.95 6.74
CA MET A 90 -8.82 13.86 7.69
C MET A 90 -8.47 14.26 9.12
N ASN A 91 -7.33 14.93 9.32
CA ASN A 91 -6.96 15.38 10.66
C ASN A 91 -7.89 16.48 11.17
N VAL A 92 -8.32 17.43 10.34
CA VAL A 92 -9.31 18.44 10.74
C VAL A 92 -10.61 17.77 11.19
N ILE A 93 -11.15 16.82 10.41
CA ILE A 93 -12.40 16.13 10.77
C ILE A 93 -12.27 15.41 12.12
N ARG A 94 -11.11 14.81 12.43
CA ARG A 94 -10.87 14.14 13.72
C ARG A 94 -10.96 15.09 14.92
N TYR A 95 -10.65 16.38 14.73
CA TYR A 95 -10.67 17.41 15.78
C TYR A 95 -12.02 18.11 15.94
N VAL A 96 -12.96 17.93 15.00
CA VAL A 96 -14.28 18.58 15.05
C VAL A 96 -15.03 18.27 16.35
N PRO A 97 -15.14 17.02 16.84
CA PRO A 97 -15.82 16.74 18.12
C PRO A 97 -15.16 17.45 19.30
N PHE A 98 -13.83 17.46 19.34
CA PHE A 98 -13.06 18.13 20.39
C PHE A 98 -13.33 19.64 20.43
N TRP A 99 -13.38 20.30 19.27
CA TRP A 99 -13.63 21.74 19.21
C TRP A 99 -15.08 22.14 19.50
N ILE A 100 -16.06 21.27 19.17
CA ILE A 100 -17.48 21.59 19.33
C ILE A 100 -17.99 21.24 20.72
N SER A 101 -17.73 20.02 21.21
CA SER A 101 -18.31 19.50 22.44
C SER A 101 -17.30 19.19 23.54
N GLY A 102 -15.99 19.36 23.27
CA GLY A 102 -14.93 18.96 24.20
C GLY A 102 -14.76 17.45 24.31
N GLU A 103 -15.39 16.68 23.41
CA GLU A 103 -15.27 15.22 23.35
C GLU A 103 -13.90 14.77 22.84
N ASP A 104 -13.59 13.50 23.05
CA ASP A 104 -12.37 12.89 22.52
C ASP A 104 -12.31 12.96 20.99
N LEU A 105 -11.08 13.05 20.47
CA LEU A 105 -10.82 13.00 19.03
C LEU A 105 -11.36 11.71 18.42
N ILE A 106 -11.82 11.77 17.17
CA ILE A 106 -12.15 10.54 16.44
C ILE A 106 -10.88 9.69 16.32
N GLY A 107 -10.93 8.51 16.97
CA GLY A 107 -9.84 7.54 16.98
C GLY A 107 -9.57 6.95 15.60
N VAL A 108 -8.36 6.42 15.42
CA VAL A 108 -8.01 5.58 14.27
C VAL A 108 -8.60 4.17 14.43
N GLY A 109 -8.59 3.37 13.37
CA GLY A 109 -9.03 1.98 13.40
C GLY A 109 -8.23 1.14 14.39
N SER A 110 -8.87 0.15 15.01
CA SER A 110 -8.32 -0.62 16.14
C SER A 110 -7.10 -1.48 15.78
N LYS A 111 -6.91 -1.78 14.49
CA LYS A 111 -5.78 -2.57 13.98
C LYS A 111 -4.64 -1.70 13.46
N GLN A 112 -4.69 -0.39 13.69
CA GLN A 112 -3.59 0.50 13.34
C GLN A 112 -2.44 0.36 14.33
N ILE A 113 -1.21 0.37 13.79
CA ILE A 113 -0.01 0.35 14.60
C ILE A 113 0.18 1.76 15.17
N THR A 114 -0.03 1.90 16.48
CA THR A 114 0.05 3.19 17.19
C THR A 114 1.23 3.26 18.16
N SER A 115 1.80 2.12 18.55
CA SER A 115 3.01 2.03 19.37
C SER A 115 4.20 1.52 18.55
N PHE A 116 5.36 2.16 18.73
CA PHE A 116 6.62 1.74 18.12
C PHE A 116 7.75 1.93 19.15
N GLU A 117 7.55 1.42 20.36
CA GLU A 117 8.45 1.64 21.50
C GLU A 117 9.86 1.07 21.25
N ASP A 118 9.97 0.05 20.39
CA ASP A 118 11.23 -0.61 20.06
C ASP A 118 11.94 -0.07 18.80
N PHE A 119 11.39 0.96 18.15
CA PHE A 119 11.93 1.51 16.91
C PHE A 119 12.73 2.79 17.16
N SER A 120 13.87 2.96 16.48
CA SER A 120 14.45 4.30 16.33
C SER A 120 13.49 5.22 15.56
N ILE A 121 13.66 6.53 15.70
CA ILE A 121 12.87 7.52 14.94
C ILE A 121 12.95 7.23 13.43
N VAL A 122 14.16 6.94 12.93
CA VAL A 122 14.40 6.60 11.52
C VAL A 122 13.70 5.30 11.15
N GLY A 123 13.82 4.26 11.98
CA GLY A 123 13.13 2.98 11.77
C GLY A 123 11.62 3.14 11.68
N ARG A 124 11.03 3.95 12.57
CA ARG A 124 9.60 4.27 12.56
C ARG A 124 9.18 4.95 11.26
N TYR A 125 9.94 5.94 10.77
CA TYR A 125 9.62 6.61 9.51
C TYR A 125 9.75 5.65 8.31
N ILE A 126 10.82 4.86 8.23
CA ILE A 126 10.98 3.87 7.16
C ILE A 126 9.79 2.89 7.15
N LEU A 127 9.40 2.38 8.32
CA LEU A 127 8.29 1.46 8.42
C LEU A 127 6.97 2.11 8.01
N THR A 128 6.65 3.28 8.56
CA THR A 128 5.32 3.92 8.40
C THR A 128 5.14 4.69 7.09
N VAL A 129 6.22 5.18 6.48
CA VAL A 129 6.17 6.01 5.26
C VAL A 129 6.59 5.22 4.02
N ILE A 130 7.43 4.20 4.17
CA ILE A 130 7.99 3.46 3.03
C ILE A 130 7.46 2.03 2.98
N VAL A 131 7.80 1.20 3.97
CA VAL A 131 7.59 -0.26 3.88
C VAL A 131 6.13 -0.66 4.08
N GLY A 132 5.47 -0.14 5.12
CA GLY A 132 4.03 -0.38 5.36
C GLY A 132 3.19 0.05 4.17
N PRO A 133 3.27 1.31 3.72
CA PRO A 133 2.60 1.78 2.52
C PRO A 133 2.91 0.94 1.27
N PHE A 134 4.17 0.50 1.08
CA PHE A 134 4.51 -0.37 -0.04
C PHE A 134 3.73 -1.67 0.02
N ASN A 135 3.76 -2.36 1.16
CA ASN A 135 3.10 -3.66 1.32
C ASN A 135 1.60 -3.55 1.13
N GLU A 136 0.98 -2.52 1.70
CA GLU A 136 -0.44 -2.27 1.57
C GLU A 136 -0.83 -1.96 0.12
N GLU A 137 -0.11 -1.07 -0.57
CA GLU A 137 -0.40 -0.75 -1.97
C GLU A 137 -0.13 -1.94 -2.90
N PHE A 138 0.93 -2.70 -2.61
CA PHE A 138 1.23 -3.93 -3.33
C PHE A 138 0.10 -4.96 -3.18
N LEU A 139 -0.37 -5.21 -1.96
CA LEU A 139 -1.44 -6.18 -1.69
C LEU A 139 -2.79 -5.71 -2.23
N PHE A 140 -3.21 -4.52 -1.84
CA PHE A 140 -4.56 -4.04 -2.10
C PHE A 140 -4.77 -3.42 -3.47
N ARG A 141 -3.69 -3.05 -4.19
CA ARG A 141 -3.79 -2.50 -5.55
C ARG A 141 -3.16 -3.42 -6.57
N TYR A 142 -1.86 -3.71 -6.44
CA TYR A 142 -1.19 -4.50 -7.48
C TYR A 142 -1.68 -5.96 -7.51
N LEU A 143 -1.66 -6.67 -6.38
CA LEU A 143 -2.10 -8.08 -6.36
C LEU A 143 -3.60 -8.20 -6.63
N SER A 144 -4.41 -7.34 -6.02
CA SER A 144 -5.86 -7.36 -6.24
C SER A 144 -6.22 -7.07 -7.70
N TYR A 145 -5.45 -6.23 -8.41
CA TYR A 145 -5.69 -5.87 -9.81
C TYR A 145 -4.84 -6.70 -10.78
N GLY A 146 -3.54 -6.41 -10.89
CA GLY A 146 -2.63 -7.09 -11.82
C GLY A 146 -2.42 -8.57 -11.48
N GLY A 147 -2.24 -8.90 -10.20
CA GLY A 147 -2.10 -10.29 -9.76
C GLY A 147 -3.33 -11.14 -10.06
N LEU A 148 -4.52 -10.62 -9.77
CA LEU A 148 -5.79 -11.28 -10.08
C LEU A 148 -5.99 -11.46 -11.58
N PHE A 149 -5.65 -10.46 -12.40
CA PHE A 149 -5.70 -10.58 -13.84
C PHE A 149 -4.83 -11.73 -14.36
N LEU A 150 -3.58 -11.82 -13.88
CA LEU A 150 -2.67 -12.90 -14.26
C LEU A 150 -3.20 -14.27 -13.84
N LEU A 151 -3.83 -14.37 -12.67
CA LEU A 151 -4.45 -15.60 -12.19
C LEU A 151 -5.63 -16.00 -13.07
N ILE A 152 -6.56 -15.07 -13.35
CA ILE A 152 -7.75 -15.35 -14.18
C ILE A 152 -7.34 -15.77 -15.59
N LYS A 153 -6.30 -15.16 -16.17
CA LYS A 153 -5.79 -15.52 -17.50
C LYS A 153 -5.28 -16.96 -17.60
N GLN A 154 -4.88 -17.58 -16.48
CA GLN A 154 -4.41 -18.97 -16.45
C GLN A 154 -5.56 -19.97 -16.27
N LEU A 155 -6.77 -19.52 -15.96
CA LEU A 155 -7.92 -20.40 -15.81
C LEU A 155 -8.33 -21.00 -17.17
N PRO A 156 -8.74 -22.27 -17.20
CA PRO A 156 -9.22 -22.91 -18.43
C PRO A 156 -10.54 -22.29 -18.87
N ASP A 157 -10.76 -22.22 -20.19
CA ASP A 157 -12.03 -21.76 -20.74
C ASP A 157 -13.12 -22.82 -20.47
N HIS A 158 -13.90 -22.59 -19.42
CA HIS A 158 -14.98 -23.47 -18.99
C HIS A 158 -16.28 -22.67 -18.84
N PRO A 159 -17.44 -23.20 -19.26
CA PRO A 159 -18.75 -22.54 -19.13
C PRO A 159 -19.05 -21.86 -17.77
N TRP A 160 -18.71 -22.47 -16.62
CA TRP A 160 -18.96 -21.87 -15.30
C TRP A 160 -17.99 -20.73 -14.94
N LEU A 161 -16.87 -20.59 -15.65
CA LEU A 161 -15.88 -19.52 -15.48
C LEU A 161 -16.09 -18.36 -16.45
N ARG A 162 -16.99 -18.50 -17.42
CA ARG A 162 -17.22 -17.49 -18.47
C ARG A 162 -17.58 -16.11 -17.90
N TRP A 163 -18.32 -16.07 -16.78
CA TRP A 163 -18.65 -14.81 -16.11
C TRP A 163 -17.41 -14.15 -15.48
N ILE A 164 -16.45 -14.93 -14.94
CA ILE A 164 -15.17 -14.41 -14.40
C ILE A 164 -14.34 -13.81 -15.53
N HIS A 165 -14.22 -14.52 -16.65
CA HIS A 165 -13.54 -13.98 -17.83
C HIS A 165 -14.21 -12.72 -18.35
N ASN A 166 -15.55 -12.65 -18.35
CA ASN A 166 -16.27 -11.44 -18.74
C ASN A 166 -16.00 -10.25 -17.81
N ILE A 167 -16.01 -10.46 -16.48
CA ILE A 167 -15.66 -9.40 -15.52
C ILE A 167 -14.21 -8.96 -15.73
N SER A 168 -13.29 -9.93 -15.86
CA SER A 168 -11.87 -9.68 -16.12
C SER A 168 -11.66 -8.84 -17.38
N ASP A 169 -12.34 -9.17 -18.48
CA ASP A 169 -12.25 -8.41 -19.72
C ASP A 169 -12.72 -6.96 -19.54
N HIS A 170 -13.83 -6.73 -18.85
CA HIS A 170 -14.33 -5.39 -18.59
C HIS A 170 -13.41 -4.60 -17.64
N LEU A 171 -12.81 -5.25 -16.65
CA LEU A 171 -11.98 -4.61 -15.65
C LEU A 171 -10.55 -4.31 -16.12
N PHE A 172 -9.92 -5.26 -16.84
CA PHE A 172 -8.49 -5.22 -17.16
C PHE A 172 -8.21 -4.87 -18.63
N VAL A 173 -9.05 -5.34 -19.56
CA VAL A 173 -8.82 -5.19 -21.02
C VAL A 173 -9.54 -3.97 -21.55
N LYS A 174 -10.89 -3.96 -21.46
CA LYS A 174 -11.75 -2.86 -21.95
C LYS A 174 -11.73 -1.66 -21.01
N LYS A 175 -11.47 -1.88 -19.72
CA LYS A 175 -11.47 -0.86 -18.66
C LYS A 175 -12.76 -0.05 -18.64
N THR A 176 -13.89 -0.76 -18.70
CA THR A 176 -15.24 -0.18 -18.65
C THR A 176 -15.42 0.59 -17.35
N LYS A 177 -15.89 1.84 -17.44
CA LYS A 177 -15.89 2.82 -16.35
C LYS A 177 -16.61 2.30 -15.11
N GLU A 178 -17.77 1.69 -15.28
CA GLU A 178 -18.62 1.19 -14.20
C GLU A 178 -17.90 0.07 -13.42
N TYR A 179 -17.25 -0.85 -14.13
CA TYR A 179 -16.48 -1.94 -13.53
C TYR A 179 -15.26 -1.43 -12.78
N VAL A 180 -14.56 -0.45 -13.35
CA VAL A 180 -13.41 0.18 -12.71
C VAL A 180 -13.81 0.92 -11.43
N ILE A 181 -14.89 1.72 -11.49
CA ILE A 181 -15.41 2.42 -10.31
C ILE A 181 -15.82 1.42 -9.24
N PHE A 182 -16.62 0.41 -9.60
CA PHE A 182 -17.06 -0.63 -8.67
C PHE A 182 -15.86 -1.33 -8.02
N TRP A 183 -14.84 -1.67 -8.81
CA TRP A 183 -13.62 -2.30 -8.31
C TRP A 183 -12.85 -1.42 -7.31
N VAL A 184 -12.70 -0.12 -7.61
CA VAL A 184 -12.06 0.83 -6.69
C VAL A 184 -12.85 0.91 -5.38
N LEU A 185 -14.19 1.01 -5.44
CA LEU A 185 -15.03 1.05 -4.23
C LEU A 185 -14.94 -0.24 -3.41
N LEU A 186 -14.95 -1.40 -4.07
CA LEU A 186 -14.85 -2.71 -3.42
C LEU A 186 -13.50 -2.87 -2.71
N THR A 187 -12.40 -2.61 -3.40
CA THR A 187 -11.05 -2.74 -2.82
C THR A 187 -10.74 -1.67 -1.76
N SER A 188 -11.35 -0.49 -1.86
CA SER A 188 -11.26 0.56 -0.82
C SER A 188 -12.07 0.20 0.42
N THR A 189 -13.23 -0.44 0.24
CA THR A 189 -14.01 -1.00 1.36
C THR A 189 -13.20 -2.07 2.08
N TRP A 190 -12.63 -3.03 1.34
CA TRP A 190 -11.79 -4.06 1.95
C TRP A 190 -10.58 -3.45 2.68
N PHE A 191 -9.87 -2.53 2.02
CA PHE A 191 -8.77 -1.79 2.64
C PHE A 191 -9.20 -1.08 3.92
N SER A 192 -10.40 -0.51 3.97
CA SER A 192 -10.92 0.09 5.21
C SER A 192 -11.15 -0.96 6.29
N LEU A 193 -11.86 -2.05 5.98
CA LEU A 193 -12.24 -3.07 6.95
C LEU A 193 -11.04 -3.77 7.62
N VAL A 194 -9.92 -3.97 6.90
CA VAL A 194 -8.73 -4.61 7.50
C VAL A 194 -8.10 -3.77 8.61
N HIS A 195 -8.34 -2.46 8.62
CA HIS A 195 -7.85 -1.55 9.67
C HIS A 195 -8.73 -1.53 10.93
N GLY A 196 -9.78 -2.37 10.97
CA GLY A 196 -10.68 -2.48 12.12
C GLY A 196 -11.42 -1.17 12.44
N PRO A 197 -12.08 -0.53 11.46
CA PRO A 197 -12.80 0.71 11.69
C PRO A 197 -14.10 0.47 12.45
N ASN A 198 -14.60 1.52 13.07
CA ASN A 198 -15.99 1.67 13.47
C ASN A 198 -16.71 2.64 12.51
N LEU A 199 -17.99 2.92 12.77
CA LEU A 199 -18.79 3.82 11.91
C LEU A 199 -18.19 5.23 11.81
N LEU A 200 -17.52 5.72 12.86
CA LEU A 200 -16.98 7.08 12.92
C LEU A 200 -15.65 7.25 12.18
N ASN A 201 -14.92 6.16 11.89
CA ASN A 201 -13.60 6.25 11.26
C ASN A 201 -13.43 5.39 9.99
N PHE A 202 -14.47 4.66 9.57
CA PHE A 202 -14.48 3.91 8.32
C PHE A 202 -14.08 4.76 7.10
N PHE A 203 -14.56 6.00 7.04
CA PHE A 203 -14.32 6.88 5.89
C PHE A 203 -12.86 7.34 5.77
N PHE A 204 -12.07 7.33 6.86
CA PHE A 204 -10.66 7.70 6.82
C PHE A 204 -9.88 6.78 5.87
N TYR A 205 -10.05 5.48 6.05
CA TYR A 205 -9.38 4.47 5.24
C TYR A 205 -10.06 4.28 3.90
N PHE A 206 -11.40 4.36 3.85
CA PHE A 206 -12.13 4.20 2.60
C PHE A 206 -11.78 5.30 1.60
N LEU A 207 -11.81 6.58 2.00
CA LEU A 207 -11.51 7.67 1.07
C LEU A 207 -10.04 7.66 0.63
N SER A 208 -9.13 7.36 1.56
CA SER A 208 -7.71 7.16 1.24
C SER A 208 -7.53 6.01 0.24
N GLY A 209 -8.21 4.87 0.46
CA GLY A 209 -8.21 3.75 -0.46
C GLY A 209 -8.72 4.11 -1.86
N VAL A 210 -9.78 4.94 -1.95
CA VAL A 210 -10.31 5.41 -3.24
C VAL A 210 -9.28 6.27 -3.95
N VAL A 211 -8.67 7.23 -3.25
CA VAL A 211 -7.65 8.13 -3.81
C VAL A 211 -6.45 7.31 -4.31
N TYR A 212 -5.94 6.40 -3.51
CA TYR A 212 -4.81 5.53 -3.86
C TYR A 212 -5.16 4.63 -5.04
N GLY A 213 -6.35 4.01 -5.04
CA GLY A 213 -6.84 3.21 -6.16
C GLY A 213 -6.91 3.99 -7.48
N VAL A 214 -7.39 5.23 -7.46
CA VAL A 214 -7.41 6.10 -8.64
C VAL A 214 -6.00 6.46 -9.11
N LEU A 215 -5.09 6.80 -8.19
CA LEU A 215 -3.70 7.10 -8.52
C LEU A 215 -2.97 5.88 -9.10
N PHE A 216 -3.20 4.69 -8.54
CA PHE A 216 -2.67 3.44 -9.06
C PHE A 216 -3.12 3.19 -10.51
N LEU A 217 -4.43 3.27 -10.78
CA LEU A 217 -4.96 3.00 -12.12
C LEU A 217 -4.51 4.04 -13.16
N LYS A 218 -4.29 5.28 -12.74
CA LYS A 218 -3.93 6.39 -13.63
C LYS A 218 -2.42 6.52 -13.87
N TYR A 219 -1.61 6.32 -12.83
CA TYR A 219 -0.17 6.64 -12.83
C TYR A 219 0.73 5.47 -12.37
N GLY A 220 0.15 4.38 -11.88
CA GLY A 220 0.87 3.19 -11.44
C GLY A 220 1.13 3.09 -9.94
N LEU A 221 1.74 1.97 -9.54
CA LEU A 221 1.98 1.64 -8.13
C LEU A 221 2.89 2.67 -7.44
N LEU A 222 3.90 3.19 -8.13
CA LEU A 222 4.81 4.19 -7.54
C LEU A 222 4.05 5.45 -7.10
N ALA A 223 3.08 5.90 -7.89
CA ALA A 223 2.26 7.07 -7.53
C ALA A 223 1.38 6.78 -6.31
N SER A 224 0.70 5.63 -6.29
CA SER A 224 -0.13 5.20 -5.14
C SER A 224 0.69 5.05 -3.87
N TRP A 225 1.85 4.40 -3.97
CA TRP A 225 2.78 4.20 -2.87
C TRP A 225 3.32 5.53 -2.33
N THR A 226 3.74 6.42 -3.22
CA THR A 226 4.20 7.77 -2.84
C THR A 226 3.08 8.55 -2.15
N ALA A 227 1.86 8.49 -2.67
CA ALA A 227 0.69 9.13 -2.09
C ALA A 227 0.46 8.61 -0.66
N HIS A 228 0.43 7.30 -0.48
CA HIS A 228 0.18 6.69 0.81
C HIS A 228 1.28 7.02 1.83
N GLY A 229 2.55 6.87 1.46
CA GLY A 229 3.67 7.27 2.32
C GLY A 229 3.59 8.74 2.72
N SER A 230 3.30 9.62 1.76
CA SER A 230 3.14 11.06 2.02
C SER A 230 1.98 11.35 2.95
N PHE A 231 0.85 10.67 2.80
CA PHE A 231 -0.30 10.82 3.69
C PHE A 231 0.05 10.45 5.13
N ASN A 232 0.79 9.36 5.34
CA ASN A 232 1.24 8.97 6.68
C ASN A 232 2.19 10.01 7.28
N LEU A 233 3.11 10.54 6.48
CA LEU A 233 4.01 11.62 6.89
C LEU A 233 3.25 12.89 7.29
N PHE A 234 2.37 13.38 6.41
CA PHE A 234 1.61 14.62 6.65
C PHE A 234 0.57 14.46 7.75
N SER A 235 -0.01 13.27 7.95
CA SER A 235 -0.97 13.03 9.03
C SER A 235 -0.32 13.17 10.40
N ASN A 236 0.91 12.69 10.55
CA ASN A 236 1.68 12.88 11.79
C ASN A 236 1.99 14.36 12.02
N PHE A 237 2.43 15.07 10.99
CA PHE A 237 2.74 16.50 11.07
C PHE A 237 1.48 17.33 11.41
N MET A 238 0.37 17.10 10.69
CA MET A 238 -0.90 17.79 10.93
C MET A 238 -1.47 17.48 12.31
N GLY A 239 -1.39 16.22 12.75
CA GLY A 239 -1.78 15.84 14.10
C GLY A 239 -1.04 16.64 15.16
N TRP A 240 0.28 16.80 15.02
CA TRP A 240 1.10 17.65 15.91
C TRP A 240 0.70 19.12 15.86
N LEU A 241 0.55 19.68 14.65
CA LEU A 241 0.17 21.09 14.47
C LEU A 241 -1.19 21.40 15.10
N LEU A 242 -2.19 20.54 14.87
CA LEU A 242 -3.53 20.72 15.43
C LEU A 242 -3.54 20.66 16.96
N ARG A 243 -2.69 19.83 17.59
CA ARG A 243 -2.54 19.83 19.06
C ARG A 243 -1.97 21.14 19.59
N LEU A 244 -1.09 21.80 18.85
CA LEU A 244 -0.50 23.07 19.29
C LEU A 244 -1.50 24.21 19.28
N ILE A 245 -2.34 24.28 18.24
CA ILE A 245 -3.34 25.36 18.10
C ILE A 245 -4.60 25.12 18.94
N SER A 246 -4.82 23.88 19.41
CA SER A 246 -5.99 23.50 20.22
C SER A 246 -5.70 23.54 21.72
N ARG A 247 -4.53 24.05 22.12
CA ARG A 247 -4.16 24.39 23.50
C ARG A 247 -4.44 25.87 23.74
#